data_AF-A0A392MR57-F1
#
_entry.id   AF-A0A392MR57-F1
#
_cell.length_a   1.000
_cell.length_b   1.000
_cell.length_c   1.000
_cell.angle_alpha   90.00
_cell.angle_beta   90.00
_cell.angle_gamma   90.00
#
_symmetry.space_group_name_H-M   'P 1'
#
loop_
_entity.id
_entity.type
_entity.pdbx_description
1 polymer ?
#
loop_
_entity_poly.entity_id
_entity_poly.type
_entity_poly.pdbx_seq_one_letter_code
_entity_poly.pdbx_strand_id
1 'polypeptide(L)' 'MDENVARMKIVMRILMSPHNECKELIMKAANECWLQVHINRDKAMNLKRQRTQGPENEVQMN' A
#
# COMPACT_ATOMS: atom_id res chain seq x y z
N MET A 1 -8.74 -5.92 22.49
CA MET A 1 -8.78 -5.80 21.02
C MET A 1 -9.42 -4.45 20.72
N ASP A 2 -8.80 -3.61 19.90
CA ASP A 2 -9.36 -2.32 19.49
C ASP A 2 -10.74 -2.55 18.84
N GLU A 3 -11.75 -1.77 19.24
CA GLU A 3 -13.12 -1.91 18.78
C GLU A 3 -13.23 -1.72 17.25
N ASN A 4 -12.42 -0.84 16.67
CA ASN A 4 -12.36 -0.66 15.22
C ASN A 4 -11.79 -1.89 14.54
N VAL A 5 -10.77 -2.53 15.14
CA VAL A 5 -10.21 -3.79 14.62
C VAL A 5 -11.25 -4.91 14.70
N ALA A 6 -12.03 -4.98 15.77
CA ALA A 6 -13.10 -5.96 15.92
C ALA A 6 -14.21 -5.76 14.87
N ARG A 7 -14.67 -4.51 14.67
CA ARG A 7 -15.65 -4.14 13.64
C ARG A 7 -15.14 -4.49 12.24
N MET A 8 -13.87 -4.20 11.95
CA MET A 8 -13.27 -4.52 10.65
C MET A 8 -13.25 -6.03 10.39
N LYS A 9 -12.95 -6.85 11.41
CA LYS A 9 -12.97 -8.31 11.29
C LYS A 9 -14.36 -8.86 11.01
N ILE A 10 -15.40 -8.29 11.65
CA ILE A 10 -16.79 -8.68 11.40
C ILE A 10 -17.18 -8.38 9.95
N VAL A 11 -16.91 -7.17 9.48
CA VAL A 11 -17.19 -6.75 8.10
C VAL A 11 -16.47 -7.65 7.10
N MET A 12 -15.17 -7.91 7.32
CA MET A 12 -14.40 -8.78 6.42
C MET A 12 -14.95 -10.21 6.38
N ARG A 13 -15.44 -10.74 7.51
CA ARG A 13 -16.05 -12.08 7.54
C ARG A 13 -17.31 -12.15 6.69
N ILE A 14 -18.13 -11.10 6.70
CA ILE A 14 -19.35 -11.00 5.88
C ILE A 14 -18.97 -10.88 4.39
N LEU A 15 -18.06 -9.96 4.06
CA LEU A 15 -17.64 -9.71 2.69
C LEU A 15 -16.94 -10.91 2.05
N MET A 16 -16.19 -11.69 2.83
CA MET A 16 -15.47 -12.87 2.35
C MET A 16 -16.27 -14.18 2.47
N SER A 17 -17.56 -14.09 2.82
CA SER A 17 -18.46 -15.22 2.87
C SER A 17 -18.51 -15.97 1.53
N PRO A 18 -18.58 -17.31 1.51
CA PRO A 18 -18.64 -18.09 0.27
C PRO A 18 -19.88 -17.81 -0.59
N HIS A 19 -20.93 -17.23 0.00
CA HIS A 19 -22.16 -16.86 -0.70
C HIS A 19 -22.14 -15.42 -1.25
N ASN A 20 -21.04 -14.67 -1.07
CA ASN A 20 -20.93 -13.34 -1.63
C ASN A 20 -20.42 -13.41 -3.07
N GLU A 21 -21.32 -13.19 -4.03
CA GLU A 21 -21.01 -13.16 -5.46
C GLU A 21 -19.98 -12.09 -5.83
N CYS A 22 -19.90 -11.01 -5.05
CA CYS A 22 -18.93 -9.93 -5.27
C CYS A 22 -17.55 -10.22 -4.68
N LYS A 23 -17.33 -11.37 -4.01
CA LYS A 23 -16.07 -11.68 -3.31
C LYS A 23 -14.84 -11.53 -4.22
N GLU A 24 -14.91 -12.04 -5.44
CA GLU A 24 -13.79 -11.96 -6.39
C GLU A 24 -13.51 -10.52 -6.84
N LEU A 25 -14.56 -9.72 -7.06
CA LEU A 25 -14.42 -8.30 -7.38
C LEU A 25 -13.80 -7.51 -6.22
N ILE A 26 -14.25 -7.79 -4.99
CA ILE A 26 -13.70 -7.20 -3.76
C ILE A 26 -12.22 -7.54 -3.61
N MET A 27 -11.85 -8.80 -3.83
CA MET A 27 -10.45 -9.25 -3.76
C MET A 27 -9.58 -8.57 -4.81
N LYS A 28 -10.07 -8.45 -6.05
CA LYS A 28 -9.35 -7.76 -7.11
C LYS A 28 -9.10 -6.29 -6.77
N ALA A 29 -10.14 -5.57 -6.33
CA ALA A 29 -10.01 -4.17 -5.93
C ALA A 29 -9.08 -3.98 -4.72
N ALA A 30 -9.13 -4.89 -3.74
CA ALA A 30 -8.25 -4.86 -2.58
C ALA A 30 -6.78 -5.07 -2.97
N ASN A 31 -6.50 -6.01 -3.89
CA ASN A 31 -5.14 -6.26 -4.40
C ASN A 31 -4.60 -5.06 -5.18
N GLU A 32 -5.42 -4.45 -6.04
CA GLU A 32 -5.07 -3.24 -6.79
C GLU A 32 -4.75 -2.07 -5.85
N CYS A 33 -5.58 -1.87 -4.82
CA CYS A 33 -5.35 -0.86 -3.79
C CYS A 33 -4.03 -1.11 -3.03
N TRP A 34 -3.79 -2.35 -2.60
CA TRP A 34 -2.57 -2.73 -1.91
C TRP A 34 -1.33 -2.47 -2.76
N LEU A 35 -1.35 -2.83 -4.05
CA LEU A 35 -0.27 -2.55 -5.00
C LEU A 35 -0.02 -1.04 -5.13
N GLN A 36 -1.09 -0.24 -5.29
CA GLN A 36 -0.97 1.20 -5.44
C GLN A 36 -0.35 1.88 -4.22
N VAL A 37 -0.68 1.40 -3.01
CA VAL A 37 -0.06 1.88 -1.76
C VAL A 37 1.45 1.62 -1.76
N HIS A 38 1.89 0.44 -2.21
CA HIS A 38 3.33 0.11 -2.29
C HIS A 38 4.04 0.97 -3.32
N ILE A 39 3.46 1.14 -4.52
CA ILE A 39 4.00 2.04 -5.56
C ILE A 39 4.15 3.47 -5.01
N ASN A 40 3.14 3.98 -4.32
CA ASN A 40 3.16 5.33 -3.76
C ASN A 40 4.23 5.47 -2.66
N ARG A 41 4.39 4.45 -1.81
CA ARG A 41 5.44 4.39 -0.80
C ARG A 41 6.83 4.42 -1.45
N ASP A 42 7.05 3.61 -2.48
CA ASP A 42 8.33 3.54 -3.17
C ASP A 42 8.66 4.85 -3.89
N LYS A 43 7.68 5.47 -4.56
CA LYS A 43 7.82 6.81 -5.15
C LYS A 43 8.20 7.85 -4.10
N ALA A 44 7.54 7.84 -2.94
CA ALA A 44 7.85 8.77 -1.85
C ALA A 44 9.27 8.55 -1.30
N MET A 45 9.70 7.30 -1.17
CA MET A 45 11.06 6.97 -0.73
C MET A 45 12.12 7.38 -1.76
N ASN A 46 11.87 7.14 -3.05
CA ASN A 46 12.77 7.54 -4.13
C ASN A 46 12.87 9.06 -4.26
N LEU A 47 11.74 9.78 -4.11
CA LEU A 47 11.75 11.24 -4.08
C LEU A 47 12.56 11.79 -2.91
N LYS A 48 12.46 11.17 -1.72
CA LYS A 48 13.31 11.53 -0.58
C LYS A 48 14.79 11.30 -0.89
N ARG A 49 15.16 10.15 -1.49
CA ARG A 49 16.54 9.84 -1.90
C ARG A 49 17.09 10.84 -2.91
N GLN A 50 16.30 11.23 -3.92
CA GLN A 50 16.70 12.26 -4.90
C GLN A 50 16.95 13.61 -4.24
N ARG A 51 16.15 14.00 -3.23
CA ARG A 51 16.40 15.22 -2.45
C ARG A 51 17.67 15.15 -1.60
N THR A 52 18.06 13.96 -1.16
CA THR A 52 19.32 13.75 -0.42
C THR A 52 20.54 13.66 -1.34
N GLN A 53 20.35 13.38 -2.64
CA GLN A 53 21.39 13.39 -3.68
C GLN A 53 21.36 14.71 -4.48
N GLY A 54 21.33 15.85 -3.78
CA GLY A 54 21.68 17.15 -4.38
C GLY A 54 23.13 17.16 -4.91
N PRO A 55 23.55 18.21 -5.63
CA PRO A 55 24.68 18.22 -6.57
C PRO A 55 26.08 18.23 -5.93
N GLU A 56 26.29 17.46 -4.86
CA GLU A 56 27.57 17.40 -4.15
C GLU A 56 28.44 16.19 -4.54
N ASN A 57 27.95 15.32 -5.43
CA ASN A 57 28.72 14.15 -5.90
C ASN A 57 29.56 14.38 -7.17
N GLU A 58 29.70 15.62 -7.65
CA GLU A 58 30.64 15.95 -8.74
C GLU A 58 32.04 16.37 -8.24
N VAL A 59 32.33 16.32 -6.94
CA VAL A 59 33.65 16.66 -6.39
C VAL A 59 34.29 15.46 -5.71
N GLN A 60 34.90 14.58 -6.50
CA GLN A 60 36.19 13.91 -6.24
C GLN A 60 36.41 12.79 -7.26
N MET A 61 36.86 13.18 -8.45
CA MET A 61 37.68 12.32 -9.31
C MET A 61 39.00 13.07 -9.49
N ASN A 62 39.89 12.92 -8.49
CA ASN A 62 41.33 13.14 -8.65
C ASN A 62 42.01 11.79 -8.64
#